data_AF-A0A081DG84-F1
#
_entry.id   AF-A0A081DG84-F1
#
_cell.length_a   1.000
_cell.length_b   1.000
_cell.length_c   1.000
_cell.angle_alpha   90.00
_cell.angle_beta   90.00
_cell.angle_gamma   90.00
#
_symmetry.space_group_name_H-M   'P 1'
#
loop_
_entity.id
_entity.type
_entity.pdbx_description
1 polymer ?
#
loop_
_entity_poly.entity_id
_entity_poly.type
_entity_poly.pdbx_seq_one_letter_code
_entity_poly.pdbx_strand_id
1 'polypeptide(L)' 'MIVDLIQYTDATLADLLLFLALSNQHRSTKQSFVMVNAALSIDEIPEELMVVPTLQEAQDVIEMEEIERDLGF' A
#
# COMPACT_ATOMS: atom_id res chain seq x y z
N MET A 1 6.97 3.47 1.92
CA MET A 1 7.12 3.88 0.51
C MET A 1 5.73 3.95 -0.10
N ILE A 2 5.45 5.00 -0.86
CA ILE A 2 4.16 5.17 -1.54
C ILE A 2 4.36 4.99 -3.04
N VAL A 3 3.51 4.17 -3.66
CA VAL A 3 3.43 4.00 -5.12
C VAL A 3 2.11 4.58 -5.60
N ASP A 4 2.18 5.71 -6.30
CA ASP A 4 0.99 6.38 -6.84
C ASP A 4 0.58 5.73 -8.17
N LEU A 5 -0.59 5.08 -8.16
CA LEU A 5 -1.23 4.46 -9.32
C LEU A 5 -2.61 5.09 -9.61
N ILE A 6 -2.90 6.31 -9.12
CA ILE A 6 -4.21 6.98 -9.30
C ILE A 6 -4.60 7.12 -10.77
N GLN A 7 -3.63 7.35 -11.65
CA GLN A 7 -3.88 7.53 -13.09
C GLN A 7 -4.18 6.22 -13.84
N TYR A 8 -3.99 5.06 -13.19
CA TYR A 8 -4.23 3.75 -13.79
C TYR A 8 -5.64 3.27 -13.40
N THR A 9 -6.65 3.87 -14.03
CA THR A 9 -8.08 3.63 -13.72
C THR A 9 -8.58 2.26 -14.15
N ASP A 10 -7.84 1.57 -15.02
CA ASP A 10 -8.17 0.23 -15.53
C ASP A 10 -7.25 -0.85 -14.92
N ALA A 11 -6.55 -0.53 -13.83
CA ALA A 11 -5.67 -1.48 -13.15
C ALA A 11 -6.46 -2.70 -12.66
N THR A 12 -5.91 -3.88 -12.91
CA THR A 12 -6.50 -5.15 -12.49
C THR A 12 -5.83 -5.67 -11.23
N LEU A 13 -6.49 -6.60 -10.54
CA LEU A 13 -5.87 -7.29 -9.39
C LEU A 13 -4.54 -7.96 -9.80
N ALA A 14 -4.46 -8.53 -11.01
CA ALA A 14 -3.24 -9.14 -11.52
C ALA A 14 -2.08 -8.13 -11.61
N ASP A 15 -2.37 -6.88 -12.00
CA ASP A 15 -1.37 -5.81 -12.06
C ASP A 15 -0.86 -5.45 -10.66
N LEU A 16 -1.74 -5.39 -9.66
CA LEU A 16 -1.34 -5.13 -8.27
C LEU A 16 -0.53 -6.28 -7.66
N LEU A 17 -0.86 -7.53 -8.00
CA LEU A 17 -0.13 -8.71 -7.53
C LEU A 17 1.33 -8.74 -8.00
N LEU A 18 1.68 -8.04 -9.08
CA LEU A 18 3.08 -7.88 -9.51
C LEU A 18 3.95 -7.19 -8.45
N PHE A 19 3.35 -6.38 -7.58
CA PHE A 19 4.05 -5.69 -6.49
C PHE A 19 4.20 -6.55 -5.24
N LEU A 20 3.63 -7.75 -5.17
CA LEU A 20 3.63 -8.58 -3.97
C LEU A 20 5.05 -8.90 -3.47
N ALA A 21 5.97 -9.23 -4.37
CA ALA A 21 7.37 -9.49 -4.02
C ALA A 21 8.04 -8.25 -3.40
N LEU A 22 7.77 -7.07 -3.95
CA LEU A 22 8.31 -5.80 -3.45
C LEU A 22 7.67 -5.39 -2.12
N SER A 23 6.35 -5.56 -1.98
CA SER A 23 5.62 -5.37 -0.72
C SER A 23 6.22 -6.22 0.40
N ASN A 24 6.41 -7.52 0.13
CA ASN A 24 7.01 -8.45 1.10
C ASN A 24 8.45 -8.07 1.47
N GLN A 25 9.25 -7.58 0.52
CA GLN A 25 10.60 -7.09 0.81
C GLN A 25 10.58 -5.91 1.78
N HIS A 26 9.73 -4.90 1.54
CA HIS A 26 9.56 -3.75 2.42
C HIS A 26 9.04 -4.15 3.81
N ARG A 27 8.06 -5.06 3.87
CA ARG A 27 7.54 -5.58 5.14
C ARG A 27 8.62 -6.29 5.95
N SER A 28 9.50 -7.06 5.29
CA SER A 28 10.62 -7.74 5.96
C SER A 28 11.63 -6.77 6.60
N THR A 29 11.72 -5.55 6.10
CA THR A 29 12.58 -4.49 6.63
C THR A 29 11.84 -3.54 7.58
N LYS A 30 10.61 -3.89 8.00
CA LYS A 30 9.71 -3.04 8.82
C LYS A 30 9.44 -1.68 8.17
N GLN A 31 9.27 -1.67 6.85
CA GLN A 31 8.92 -0.48 6.10
C GLN A 31 7.56 -0.70 5.44
N SER A 32 6.66 0.29 5.56
CA SER A 32 5.42 0.27 4.80
C SER A 32 5.64 0.25 3.29
N PHE A 33 4.75 -0.43 2.59
CA PHE A 33 4.60 -0.37 1.14
C PHE A 33 3.13 -0.14 0.82
N VAL A 34 2.79 1.11 0.49
CA VAL A 34 1.41 1.55 0.26
C VAL A 34 1.22 1.90 -1.20
N MET A 35 0.19 1.35 -1.83
CA MET A 35 -0.19 1.67 -3.20
C MET A 35 -1.45 2.53 -3.20
N VAL A 36 -1.49 3.51 -4.10
CA VAL A 36 -2.65 4.40 -4.24
C VAL A 36 -3.39 4.07 -5.53
N ASN A 37 -4.57 3.46 -5.43
CA ASN A 37 -5.39 3.13 -6.59
C ASN A 37 -6.87 3.02 -6.19
N ALA A 38 -7.76 3.53 -7.05
CA ALA A 38 -9.20 3.53 -6.82
C ALA A 38 -9.98 2.66 -7.83
N ALA A 39 -9.29 1.86 -8.66
CA ALA A 39 -9.91 1.05 -9.71
C ALA A 39 -10.53 -0.24 -9.19
N LEU A 40 -10.03 -0.78 -8.07
CA LEU A 40 -10.43 -2.07 -7.50
C LEU A 40 -11.11 -1.89 -6.15
N SER A 41 -12.04 -2.81 -5.83
CA SER A 41 -12.60 -2.87 -4.48
C SER A 41 -11.55 -3.41 -3.51
N ILE A 42 -11.48 -2.84 -2.30
CA ILE A 42 -10.60 -3.32 -1.23
C ILE A 42 -10.86 -4.80 -0.91
N ASP A 43 -12.10 -5.27 -1.06
CA ASP A 43 -12.50 -6.66 -0.82
C ASP A 43 -11.85 -7.66 -1.79
N GLU A 44 -11.36 -7.20 -2.95
CA GLU A 44 -10.70 -8.03 -3.96
C GLU A 44 -9.18 -8.09 -3.76
N ILE A 45 -8.64 -7.26 -2.87
CA ILE A 45 -7.20 -7.08 -2.67
C ILE A 45 -6.75 -7.96 -1.50
N PRO A 46 -5.70 -8.78 -1.66
CA PRO A 46 -5.14 -9.58 -0.57
C PRO A 46 -4.65 -8.68 0.58
N GLU A 47 -4.80 -9.14 1.82
CA GLU A 47 -4.32 -8.43 3.02
C GLU A 47 -2.80 -8.18 2.98
N GLU A 48 -2.05 -8.95 2.20
CA GLU A 48 -0.62 -8.74 1.98
C GLU A 48 -0.30 -7.47 1.17
N LEU A 49 -1.27 -6.88 0.47
CA LEU A 49 -1.13 -5.65 -0.27
C LEU A 49 -1.88 -4.52 0.44
N MET A 50 -1.16 -3.45 0.78
CA MET A 50 -1.77 -2.26 1.34
C MET A 50 -2.10 -1.29 0.20
N VAL A 51 -3.39 -1.22 -0.14
CA VAL A 51 -3.91 -0.38 -1.23
C VAL A 51 -4.97 0.56 -0.67
N VAL A 52 -4.86 1.84 -0.98
CA VAL A 52 -5.78 2.89 -0.55
C VAL A 52 -6.25 3.71 -1.75
N PRO A 53 -7.46 4.28 -1.73
CA PRO A 53 -7.98 5.03 -2.87
C PRO A 53 -7.34 6.41 -3.05
N THR A 54 -6.77 7.01 -1.99
CA THR A 54 -6.23 8.37 -2.04
C THR A 54 -4.81 8.51 -1.51
N LEU A 55 -4.11 9.53 -1.99
CA LEU A 55 -2.76 9.84 -1.52
C LEU A 55 -2.77 10.28 -0.05
N GLN A 56 -3.84 10.93 0.41
CA GLN A 56 -3.99 11.33 1.80
C GLN A 56 -4.02 10.11 2.73
N GLU A 57 -4.85 9.10 2.43
CA GLU A 57 -4.87 7.87 3.24
C GLU A 57 -3.52 7.16 3.22
N ALA A 58 -2.80 7.22 2.09
CA ALA A 58 -1.47 6.63 2.02
C ALA A 58 -0.47 7.35 2.94
N GLN A 59 -0.59 8.67 3.07
CA GLN A 59 0.20 9.45 4.02
C GLN A 59 -0.21 9.13 5.45
N ASP A 60 -1.51 9.09 5.74
CA ASP A 60 -2.05 8.79 7.08
C ASP A 60 -1.54 7.42 7.58
N VAL A 61 -1.46 6.40 6.70
CA VAL A 61 -0.87 5.09 7.00
C VAL A 61 0.61 5.19 7.40
N ILE A 62 1.41 5.93 6.62
CA ILE A 62 2.84 6.09 6.92
C ILE A 62 3.03 6.84 8.23
N GLU A 63 2.25 7.91 8.46
CA GLU A 63 2.32 8.69 9.69
C GLU A 63 1.97 7.84 10.92
N MET A 64 0.94 6.99 10.82
CA MET A 64 0.61 6.05 11.89
C MET A 64 1.75 5.05 12.16
N GLU A 65 2.36 4.47 11.11
CA GLU A 65 3.50 3.57 11.28
C GLU A 65 4.73 4.28 11.89
N GLU A 66 5.00 5.54 11.51
CA GLU A 66 6.11 6.30 12.09
C GLU A 66 5.88 6.57 13.59
N ILE A 67 4.64 6.91 13.98
CA ILE A 67 4.27 7.05 15.40
C ILE A 67 4.47 5.73 16.15
N GLU A 68 4.03 4.59 15.61
CA GLU A 68 4.19 3.27 16.23
C GLU A 68 5.68 2.91 16.40
N ARG A 69 6.49 3.17 15.37
CA ARG A 69 7.94 2.95 15.42
C ARG A 69 8.64 3.81 16.45
N ASP A 70 8.24 5.08 16.57
CA ASP A 70 8.79 6.02 17.57
C ASP A 70 8.41 5.62 19.00
N LEU A 71 7.22 5.04 19.18
CA LEU A 71 6.77 4.47 20.45
C LEU A 71 7.39 3.10 20.76
N GLY A 72 8.16 2.52 19.83
CA GLY A 72 8.89 1.27 20.00
C GLY A 72 8.03 0.01 19.91
N PHE A 73 6.87 0.10 19.25
CA PHE A 73 6.01 -1.04 18.94
C PHE A 73 6.38 -1.69 17.59
#